data_AF-A0A543DAK9-F1
#
_entry.id   AF-A0A543DAK9-F1
#
_cell.length_a   1.000
_cell.length_b   1.000
_cell.length_c   1.000
_cell.angle_alpha   90.00
_cell.angle_beta   90.00
_cell.angle_gamma   90.00
#
_symmetry.space_group_name_H-M   'P 1'
#
loop_
_entity.id
_entity.type
_entity.pdbx_description
1 polymer ?
#
loop_
_entity_poly.entity_id
_entity_poly.type
_entity_poly.pdbx_seq_one_letter_code
_entity_poly.pdbx_strand_id
1 'polypeptide(L)'
;MTTYRTAPLALGVLAASALAGCSAGTAPPPPPPTVTVTVPAPAPAPETTSAPATAAAPVAIEWTMPDVVGMNLQAAQDHVQAVTDLGVPLMTSTDGTGEGRNQVVDRNWVVCEQTPAAGSTITTGDVPDFVVVKDDESC
;
A
#
# COMPACT_ATOMS: atom_id res chain seq x y z
N MET A 1 35.69 23.54 4.39
CA MET A 1 34.91 24.76 4.06
C MET A 1 35.00 24.96 2.55
N THR A 2 34.09 24.35 1.80
CA THR A 2 34.11 24.34 0.34
C THR A 2 32.93 25.19 -0.14
N THR A 3 33.24 26.39 -0.60
CA THR A 3 32.29 27.40 -1.07
C THR A 3 31.80 27.03 -2.47
N TYR A 4 30.51 26.70 -2.64
CA TYR A 4 29.89 26.61 -3.96
C TYR A 4 28.96 27.81 -4.18
N ARG A 5 29.33 28.63 -5.18
CA ARG A 5 28.60 29.82 -5.63
C ARG A 5 27.40 29.42 -6.48
N THR A 6 26.27 30.05 -6.20
CA THR A 6 25.02 30.07 -6.98
C THR A 6 25.17 30.83 -8.30
N ALA A 7 24.55 30.34 -9.37
CA ALA A 7 24.16 31.13 -10.54
C ALA A 7 22.83 30.62 -11.12
N PRO A 8 21.85 31.49 -11.44
CA PRO A 8 20.57 31.11 -12.06
C PRO A 8 20.66 31.20 -13.59
N LEU A 9 19.93 30.34 -14.30
CA LEU A 9 19.72 30.46 -15.74
C LEU A 9 18.24 30.20 -16.03
N ALA A 10 17.55 31.27 -16.44
CA ALA A 10 16.21 31.27 -17.00
C ALA A 10 16.30 31.42 -18.53
N LEU A 11 15.50 30.63 -19.26
CA LEU A 11 14.99 30.75 -20.66
C LEU A 11 14.51 29.32 -21.01
N GLY A 12 13.26 28.96 -21.33
CA GLY A 12 12.13 29.65 -21.93
C GLY A 12 11.95 29.14 -23.37
N VAL A 13 10.98 28.25 -23.66
CA VAL A 13 10.36 28.02 -25.00
C VAL A 13 8.96 27.39 -24.84
N LEU A 14 7.95 28.03 -25.45
CA LEU A 14 6.60 27.52 -25.72
C LEU A 14 6.61 26.55 -26.92
N ALA A 15 5.83 25.47 -26.85
CA ALA A 15 5.26 24.84 -28.05
C ALA A 15 3.93 24.14 -27.73
N ALA A 16 2.85 24.67 -28.29
CA ALA A 16 1.52 24.05 -28.31
C ALA A 16 1.46 22.97 -29.40
N SER A 17 0.73 21.88 -29.14
CA SER A 17 0.32 20.92 -30.17
C SER A 17 -1.03 20.33 -29.79
N ALA A 18 -2.09 20.91 -30.34
CA ALA A 18 -3.39 20.26 -30.42
C ALA A 18 -3.43 19.43 -31.71
N LEU A 19 -3.69 18.12 -31.59
CA LEU A 19 -4.27 17.35 -32.68
C LEU A 19 -5.45 16.55 -32.16
N ALA A 20 -6.61 16.91 -32.70
CA ALA A 20 -7.84 16.16 -32.64
C ALA A 20 -7.67 14.78 -33.29
N GLY A 21 -8.10 13.74 -32.61
CA GLY A 21 -8.26 12.39 -33.15
C GLY A 21 -9.70 11.94 -32.99
N CYS A 22 -10.49 12.10 -34.05
CA CYS A 22 -11.83 11.52 -34.19
C CYS A 22 -11.69 10.00 -34.30
N SER A 23 -12.06 9.25 -33.27
CA SER A 23 -12.32 7.82 -33.42
C SER A 23 -13.78 7.63 -33.82
N ALA A 24 -13.95 7.20 -35.07
CA ALA A 24 -15.21 6.89 -35.72
C ALA A 24 -16.04 5.90 -34.91
N GLY A 25 -17.28 6.28 -34.61
CA GLY A 25 -18.27 5.37 -34.02
C GLY A 25 -18.71 4.34 -35.05
N THR A 26 -18.23 3.11 -34.90
CA THR A 26 -18.86 1.93 -35.52
C THR A 26 -20.09 1.58 -34.69
N ALA A 27 -21.27 1.81 -35.25
CA ALA A 27 -22.52 1.32 -34.68
C ALA A 27 -22.56 -0.22 -34.77
N PRO A 28 -22.85 -0.94 -33.67
CA PRO A 28 -23.02 -2.39 -33.70
C PRO A 28 -24.28 -2.79 -34.50
N PRO A 29 -24.27 -3.96 -35.18
CA PRO A 29 -25.43 -4.43 -35.94
C PRO A 29 -26.62 -4.76 -35.03
N PRO A 30 -27.87 -4.69 -35.55
CA PRO A 30 -29.06 -5.02 -34.78
C PRO A 30 -29.10 -6.52 -34.43
N PRO A 31 -29.61 -6.88 -33.24
CA PRO A 31 -29.73 -8.28 -32.82
C PRO A 31 -30.79 -9.02 -33.65
N PRO A 32 -30.65 -10.35 -33.85
CA PRO A 32 -31.68 -11.18 -34.49
C PRO A 32 -32.94 -11.33 -33.59
N PRO A 33 -34.11 -11.68 -34.15
CA PRO A 33 -35.31 -11.88 -33.37
C PRO A 33 -35.15 -13.07 -32.41
N THR A 34 -35.47 -12.84 -31.14
CA THR A 34 -35.46 -13.87 -30.09
C THR A 34 -36.81 -14.59 -30.08
N VAL A 35 -36.79 -15.92 -30.19
CA VAL A 35 -37.99 -16.76 -30.03
C VAL A 35 -38.11 -17.13 -28.55
N THR A 36 -39.12 -16.58 -27.87
CA THR A 36 -39.44 -16.96 -26.49
C THR A 36 -40.25 -18.25 -26.50
N VAL A 37 -39.67 -19.34 -26.00
CA VAL A 37 -40.42 -20.55 -25.65
C VAL A 37 -40.87 -20.41 -24.20
N THR A 38 -42.17 -20.29 -23.98
CA THR A 38 -42.78 -20.33 -22.65
C THR A 38 -42.78 -21.77 -22.15
N VAL A 39 -41.88 -22.07 -21.21
CA VAL A 39 -41.91 -23.33 -20.44
C VAL A 39 -42.86 -23.13 -19.25
N PRO A 40 -43.85 -24.02 -19.02
CA PRO A 40 -44.69 -23.93 -17.84
C PRO A 40 -43.86 -24.15 -16.57
N ALA A 41 -44.08 -23.28 -15.58
CA ALA A 41 -43.39 -23.30 -14.30
C ALA A 41 -43.71 -24.59 -13.52
N PRO A 42 -42.69 -25.32 -12.99
CA PRO A 42 -42.93 -26.41 -12.06
C PRO A 42 -43.41 -25.86 -10.70
N ALA A 43 -44.31 -26.63 -10.07
CA ALA A 43 -44.90 -26.34 -8.77
C ALA A 43 -43.85 -26.15 -7.66
N PRO A 44 -44.13 -25.31 -6.62
CA PRO A 44 -43.14 -25.00 -5.59
C PRO A 44 -42.85 -26.24 -4.73
N ALA A 45 -41.55 -26.55 -4.60
CA ALA A 45 -41.05 -27.50 -3.62
C ALA A 45 -41.15 -26.90 -2.20
N PRO A 46 -41.33 -27.71 -1.15
CA PRO A 46 -41.40 -27.23 0.23
C PRO A 46 -40.08 -26.59 0.65
N GLU A 47 -40.14 -25.33 1.08
CA GLU A 47 -39.00 -24.59 1.62
C GLU A 47 -38.58 -25.21 2.95
N THR A 48 -37.42 -25.85 2.96
CA THR A 48 -36.75 -26.21 4.21
C THR A 48 -36.02 -24.97 4.70
N THR A 49 -36.60 -24.27 5.68
CA THR A 49 -35.93 -23.20 6.43
C THR A 49 -34.70 -23.78 7.12
N SER A 50 -33.55 -23.64 6.46
CA SER A 50 -32.26 -23.89 7.09
C SER A 50 -31.95 -22.71 8.01
N ALA A 51 -31.75 -22.99 9.30
CA ALA A 51 -31.24 -22.00 10.24
C ALA A 51 -29.92 -21.41 9.70
N PRO A 52 -29.65 -20.10 9.91
CA PRO A 52 -28.41 -19.51 9.42
C PRO A 52 -27.24 -20.18 10.13
N ALA A 53 -26.37 -20.85 9.36
CA ALA A 53 -25.08 -21.27 9.86
C ALA A 53 -24.27 -20.02 10.21
N THR A 54 -23.84 -19.88 11.46
CA THR A 54 -22.82 -18.88 11.83
C THR A 54 -21.57 -19.19 11.01
N ALA A 55 -21.29 -18.37 10.00
CA ALA A 55 -20.04 -18.44 9.26
C ALA A 55 -18.90 -18.14 10.24
N ALA A 56 -17.94 -19.06 10.34
CA ALA A 56 -16.71 -18.81 11.09
C ALA A 56 -15.99 -17.60 10.47
N ALA A 57 -15.55 -16.67 11.31
CA ALA A 57 -14.75 -15.54 10.85
C ALA A 57 -13.45 -16.06 10.20
N PRO A 58 -12.95 -15.41 9.14
CA PRO A 58 -11.68 -15.79 8.54
C PRO A 58 -10.56 -15.65 9.57
N VAL A 59 -9.67 -16.66 9.61
CA VAL A 59 -8.44 -16.62 10.42
C VAL A 59 -7.50 -15.58 9.82
N ALA A 60 -7.04 -14.62 10.63
CA ALA A 60 -6.03 -13.65 10.19
C ALA A 60 -4.67 -14.35 10.01
N ILE A 61 -3.89 -13.89 9.03
CA ILE A 61 -2.50 -14.31 8.93
C ILE A 61 -1.71 -13.48 9.95
N GLU A 62 -0.91 -14.18 10.77
CA GLU A 62 -0.14 -13.61 11.86
C GLU A 62 1.36 -13.87 11.65
N TRP A 63 2.17 -12.88 11.98
CA TRP A 63 3.64 -12.96 12.00
C TRP A 63 4.17 -12.41 13.31
N THR A 64 5.46 -12.65 13.56
CA THR A 64 6.18 -12.06 14.70
C THR A 64 6.99 -10.87 14.23
N MET A 65 6.84 -9.74 14.92
CA MET A 65 7.60 -8.53 14.67
C MET A 65 9.10 -8.78 14.92
N PRO A 66 9.98 -8.59 13.93
CA PRO A 66 11.42 -8.76 14.12
C PRO A 66 12.01 -7.62 14.97
N ASP A 67 13.19 -7.86 15.55
CA ASP A 67 13.99 -6.81 16.18
C ASP A 67 14.79 -6.06 15.11
N VAL A 68 14.44 -4.79 14.89
CA VAL A 68 15.04 -3.90 13.89
C VAL A 68 15.67 -2.66 14.51
N VAL A 69 15.73 -2.57 15.83
CA VAL A 69 16.41 -1.46 16.51
C VAL A 69 17.90 -1.46 16.16
N GLY A 70 18.43 -0.27 15.88
CA GLY A 70 19.80 -0.07 15.41
C GLY A 70 20.02 -0.34 13.92
N MET A 71 19.00 -0.82 13.19
CA MET A 71 19.09 -0.97 11.74
C MET A 71 18.91 0.37 11.03
N ASN A 72 19.49 0.46 9.84
CA ASN A 72 19.12 1.47 8.86
C ASN A 72 17.61 1.39 8.55
N LEU A 73 16.90 2.53 8.46
CA LEU A 73 15.44 2.53 8.30
C LEU A 73 14.96 1.74 7.07
N GLN A 74 15.63 1.90 5.92
CA GLN A 74 15.28 1.15 4.72
C GLN A 74 15.51 -0.37 4.91
N ALA A 75 16.60 -0.75 5.58
CA ALA A 75 16.89 -2.15 5.86
C ALA A 75 15.90 -2.75 6.88
N ALA A 76 15.46 -1.97 7.87
CA ALA A 76 14.42 -2.37 8.82
C ALA A 76 13.09 -2.65 8.10
N GLN A 77 12.66 -1.74 7.23
CA GLN A 77 11.44 -1.92 6.42
C GLN A 77 11.54 -3.14 5.50
N ASP A 78 12.68 -3.32 4.82
CA ASP A 78 12.92 -4.52 3.99
C ASP A 78 12.88 -5.80 4.83
N HIS A 79 13.42 -5.77 6.06
CA HIS A 79 13.44 -6.92 6.94
C HIS A 79 12.03 -7.31 7.39
N VAL A 80 11.21 -6.33 7.81
CA VAL A 80 9.79 -6.57 8.16
C VAL A 80 9.02 -7.14 6.98
N GLN A 81 9.20 -6.57 5.78
CA GLN A 81 8.57 -7.07 4.56
C GLN A 81 9.01 -8.49 4.21
N ALA A 82 10.30 -8.82 4.37
CA ALA A 82 10.83 -10.14 4.08
C ALA A 82 10.29 -11.21 5.05
N VAL A 83 10.22 -10.92 6.36
CA VAL A 83 9.70 -11.90 7.34
C VAL A 83 8.18 -12.04 7.30
N THR A 84 7.48 -11.06 6.72
CA THR A 84 6.01 -11.08 6.55
C THR A 84 5.56 -11.53 5.17
N ASP A 85 6.47 -11.95 4.28
CA ASP A 85 6.18 -12.26 2.87
C ASP A 85 5.37 -11.15 2.17
N LEU A 86 5.73 -9.89 2.43
CA LEU A 86 5.04 -8.66 1.98
C LEU A 86 3.61 -8.48 2.53
N GLY A 87 3.25 -9.22 3.60
CA GLY A 87 1.96 -9.13 4.26
C GLY A 87 1.73 -7.81 5.02
N VAL A 88 2.81 -7.11 5.40
CA VAL A 88 2.77 -5.79 6.07
C VAL A 88 3.47 -4.75 5.17
N PRO A 89 2.78 -4.24 4.14
CA PRO A 89 3.40 -3.36 3.13
C PRO A 89 3.46 -1.89 3.55
N LEU A 90 2.72 -1.49 4.58
CA LEU A 90 2.67 -0.13 5.09
C LEU A 90 3.39 -0.05 6.43
N MET A 91 4.32 0.88 6.53
CA MET A 91 5.05 1.21 7.74
C MET A 91 5.22 2.72 7.81
N THR A 92 5.35 3.27 9.01
CA THR A 92 5.60 4.69 9.24
C THR A 92 6.91 4.90 9.97
N SER A 93 7.39 6.13 9.96
CA SER A 93 8.55 6.52 10.75
C SER A 93 8.44 7.96 11.24
N THR A 94 9.00 8.21 12.41
CA THR A 94 8.98 9.50 13.10
C THR A 94 10.40 9.93 13.46
N ASP A 95 10.74 11.20 13.20
CA ASP A 95 12.01 11.79 13.63
C ASP A 95 12.05 11.94 15.16
N GLY A 96 12.86 11.11 15.81
CA GLY A 96 12.97 11.01 17.26
C GLY A 96 13.57 12.23 17.94
N THR A 97 14.22 13.14 17.19
CA THR A 97 14.72 14.41 17.74
C THR A 97 13.59 15.43 17.98
N GLY A 98 12.41 15.22 17.36
CA GLY A 98 11.31 16.17 17.39
C GLY A 98 11.48 17.39 16.48
N GLU A 99 12.54 17.42 15.66
CA GLU A 99 12.81 18.53 14.73
C GLU A 99 11.90 18.54 13.49
N GLY A 100 11.15 17.45 13.26
CA GLY A 100 10.20 17.34 12.15
C GLY A 100 10.88 17.32 10.78
N ARG A 101 12.08 16.75 10.69
CA ARG A 101 12.84 16.67 9.44
C ARG A 101 12.18 15.67 8.48
N ASN A 102 12.28 15.97 7.18
CA ASN A 102 11.74 15.11 6.14
C ASN A 102 12.69 13.93 5.88
N GLN A 103 12.17 12.72 6.02
CA GLN A 103 12.88 11.47 5.73
C GLN A 103 12.84 11.16 4.23
N VAL A 104 13.54 11.96 3.42
CA VAL A 104 13.53 11.80 1.95
C VAL A 104 14.36 10.60 1.48
N VAL A 105 15.38 10.24 2.26
CA VAL A 105 16.28 9.12 1.99
C VAL A 105 16.37 8.29 3.25
N ASP A 106 15.54 7.26 3.36
CA ASP A 106 15.46 6.37 4.55
C ASP A 106 16.81 5.77 4.92
N ARG A 107 17.70 5.59 3.94
CA ARG A 107 19.07 5.12 4.18
C ARG A 107 19.95 6.07 5.00
N ASN A 108 19.52 7.29 5.24
CA ASN A 108 20.22 8.26 6.08
C ASN A 108 19.73 8.25 7.54
N TRP A 109 18.91 7.26 7.91
CA TRP A 109 18.25 7.16 9.21
C TRP A 109 18.50 5.80 9.86
N VAL A 110 18.54 5.79 11.19
CA VAL A 110 18.68 4.59 12.03
C VAL A 110 17.49 4.47 12.97
N VAL A 111 16.97 3.26 13.16
CA VAL A 111 15.87 2.96 14.07
C VAL A 111 16.35 3.00 15.52
N CYS A 112 15.74 3.83 16.34
CA CYS A 112 15.96 3.91 17.79
C CYS A 112 14.90 3.13 18.57
N GLU A 113 13.65 3.21 18.12
CA GLU A 113 12.54 2.49 18.73
C GLU A 113 11.62 1.94 17.65
N GLN A 114 10.92 0.86 17.97
CA GLN A 114 9.94 0.23 17.07
C GLN A 114 8.64 -0.04 17.81
N THR A 115 7.53 0.12 17.10
CA THR A 115 6.20 -0.29 17.53
C THR A 115 5.52 -1.06 16.40
N PRO A 116 5.01 -2.29 16.63
CA PRO A 116 5.08 -3.06 17.88
C PRO A 116 6.51 -3.44 18.29
N ALA A 117 6.68 -3.80 19.56
CA ALA A 117 7.96 -4.27 20.07
C ALA A 117 8.35 -5.61 19.42
N ALA A 118 9.65 -5.88 19.32
CA ALA A 118 10.16 -7.16 18.84
C ALA A 118 9.49 -8.34 19.58
N GLY A 119 9.13 -9.40 18.85
CA GLY A 119 8.40 -10.55 19.40
C GLY A 119 6.88 -10.38 19.47
N SER A 120 6.33 -9.19 19.23
CA SER A 120 4.89 -8.97 19.18
C SER A 120 4.26 -9.62 17.96
N THR A 121 2.99 -10.02 18.06
CA THR A 121 2.21 -10.45 16.90
C THR A 121 1.83 -9.25 16.03
N ILE A 122 1.97 -9.39 14.72
CA ILE A 122 1.49 -8.45 13.70
C ILE A 122 0.68 -9.20 12.63
N THR A 123 -0.24 -8.49 12.00
CA THR A 123 -1.18 -8.96 10.98
C THR A 123 -1.16 -8.04 9.76
N THR A 124 -1.86 -8.43 8.70
CA THR A 124 -1.95 -7.62 7.46
C THR A 124 -2.57 -6.23 7.63
N GLY A 125 -3.27 -5.99 8.75
CA GLY A 125 -3.90 -4.72 9.05
C GLY A 125 -3.05 -3.77 9.90
N ASP A 126 -1.92 -4.25 10.43
CA ASP A 126 -1.05 -3.46 11.27
C ASP A 126 -0.16 -2.54 10.43
N VAL A 127 0.20 -1.38 11.00
CA VAL A 127 1.14 -0.42 10.40
C VAL A 127 2.23 -0.15 11.43
N PRO A 128 3.36 -0.89 11.39
CA PRO A 128 4.46 -0.65 12.29
C PRO A 128 5.03 0.76 12.14
N ASP A 129 5.42 1.37 13.26
CA ASP A 129 6.05 2.69 13.35
C ASP A 129 7.48 2.58 13.88
N PHE A 130 8.39 3.36 13.29
CA PHE A 130 9.79 3.42 13.70
C PHE A 130 10.17 4.84 14.13
N VAL A 131 10.64 4.99 15.37
CA VAL A 131 11.30 6.23 15.80
C VAL A 131 12.74 6.17 15.31
N VAL A 132 13.17 7.21 14.60
CA VAL A 132 14.48 7.23 13.95
C VAL A 132 15.27 8.50 14.22
N VAL A 133 16.59 8.41 14.15
CA VAL A 133 17.51 9.56 14.12
C VAL A 133 18.41 9.48 12.89
N LYS A 134 19.17 10.53 12.58
CA LYS A 134 20.15 10.46 11.48
C LYS A 134 21.25 9.45 11.81
N ASP A 135 21.85 8.88 10.78
CA ASP A 135 22.94 7.90 10.86
C ASP A 135 24.19 8.36 11.63
N ASP A 136 24.38 9.66 11.80
CA ASP A 136 25.44 10.29 12.60
C ASP A 136 24.99 10.76 14.00
N GLU A 137 23.74 10.46 14.39
CA GLU A 137 23.14 10.79 15.68
C GLU A 137 23.01 9.56 16.58
N SER A 138 22.93 9.78 17.89
CA SER A 138 22.68 8.72 18.88
C SER A 138 21.20 8.58 19.18
N CYS A 139 20.76 7.33 19.23
CA CYS A 139 19.72 6.91 20.17
C CYS A 139 20.29 6.97 21.61
#